data_AF-A0A968NVZ3-F1
#
_entry.id   AF-A0A968NVZ3-F1
#
_cell.length_a   1.000
_cell.length_b   1.000
_cell.length_c   1.000
_cell.angle_alpha   90.00
_cell.angle_beta   90.00
_cell.angle_gamma   90.00
#
_symmetry.space_group_name_H-M   'P 1'
#
loop_
_entity.id
_entity.type
_entity.pdbx_description
1 polymer ?
#
loop_
_entity_poly.entity_id
_entity_poly.type
_entity_poly.pdbx_seq_one_letter_code
_entity_poly.pdbx_strand_id
1 'polypeptide(L)'
;MTREQPSGLFNAGRVQGSSLTAAARAAYRDKNQRAGGAQALNANEAVFFTWQNKTYLSVNNGTKGFSVDRDLVADVTGIRMRNGDASAGVLNTSSYFA
;
A
#
# COMPACT_ATOMS: atom_id res chain seq x y z
N MET A 1 17.94 -10.97 -9.32
CA MET A 1 16.86 -10.19 -8.71
C MET A 1 17.31 -8.75 -8.71
N THR A 2 16.61 -7.91 -9.46
CA THR A 2 16.81 -6.45 -9.48
C THR A 2 16.49 -5.91 -8.09
N ARG A 3 17.31 -4.96 -7.63
CA ARG A 3 17.38 -4.49 -6.24
C ARG A 3 16.17 -3.63 -5.84
N GLU A 4 15.27 -3.38 -6.79
CA GLU A 4 14.21 -2.36 -6.70
C GLU A 4 12.80 -2.91 -6.39
N GLN A 5 12.58 -4.22 -6.27
CA GLN A 5 11.24 -4.76 -5.97
C GLN A 5 10.93 -4.71 -4.46
N PRO A 6 9.73 -4.25 -4.06
CA PRO A 6 9.28 -4.35 -2.68
C PRO A 6 9.31 -5.80 -2.18
N SER A 7 9.77 -6.03 -0.95
CA SER A 7 9.82 -7.35 -0.31
C SER A 7 8.44 -7.92 0.02
N GLY A 8 7.40 -7.08 0.00
CA GLY A 8 6.02 -7.48 0.19
C GLY A 8 5.06 -6.45 -0.39
N LEU A 9 3.88 -6.91 -0.80
CA LEU A 9 2.79 -6.07 -1.29
C LEU A 9 1.51 -6.43 -0.55
N PHE A 10 0.85 -5.40 -0.02
CA PHE A 10 -0.35 -5.55 0.78
C PHE A 10 -1.48 -4.68 0.23
N ASN A 11 -2.69 -4.92 0.73
CA ASN A 11 -3.84 -4.10 0.42
C ASN A 11 -4.56 -3.74 1.72
N ALA A 12 -4.47 -2.46 2.09
CA ALA A 12 -5.10 -1.88 3.27
C ALA A 12 -6.61 -1.61 3.05
N GLY A 13 -7.11 -1.85 1.84
CA GLY A 13 -8.50 -1.63 1.48
C GLY A 13 -8.87 -0.15 1.55
N ARG A 14 -10.12 0.12 1.95
CA ARG A 14 -10.61 1.49 2.10
C ARG A 14 -10.12 2.11 3.40
N VAL A 15 -9.40 3.22 3.31
CA VAL A 15 -8.86 3.95 4.46
C VAL A 15 -9.51 5.33 4.61
N GLN A 16 -9.47 5.87 5.82
CA GLN A 16 -9.98 7.19 6.16
C GLN A 16 -8.82 8.16 6.42
N GLY A 17 -9.06 9.45 6.15
CA GLY A 17 -8.10 10.53 6.41
C GLY A 17 -8.62 11.86 5.89
N SER A 18 -8.29 12.95 6.58
CA SER A 18 -8.63 14.32 6.16
C SER A 18 -7.77 14.83 5.00
N SER A 19 -6.70 14.10 4.65
CA SER A 19 -5.78 14.38 3.55
C SER A 19 -5.19 13.08 3.02
N LEU A 20 -4.58 13.13 1.83
CA LEU A 20 -3.86 11.98 1.25
C LEU A 20 -2.75 11.49 2.19
N THR A 21 -2.01 12.41 2.82
CA THR A 21 -0.99 12.09 3.83
C THR A 21 -1.59 11.34 5.02
N ALA A 22 -2.76 11.76 5.51
CA ALA A 22 -3.42 11.07 6.62
C ALA A 22 -3.91 9.67 6.20
N ALA A 23 -4.42 9.53 4.97
CA ALA A 23 -4.86 8.26 4.41
C ALA A 23 -3.67 7.28 4.23
N ALA A 24 -2.55 7.76 3.68
CA ALA A 24 -1.32 6.97 3.55
C ALA A 24 -0.80 6.51 4.93
N ARG A 25 -0.79 7.39 5.94
CA ARG A 25 -0.45 7.02 7.33
C ARG A 25 -1.38 5.94 7.88
N ALA A 26 -2.68 6.01 7.59
CA ALA A 26 -3.64 4.99 8.02
C ALA A 26 -3.36 3.63 7.35
N ALA A 27 -3.09 3.63 6.04
CA ALA A 27 -2.69 2.42 5.30
C ALA A 27 -1.37 1.83 5.81
N TYR A 28 -0.40 2.67 6.17
CA TYR A 28 0.87 2.22 6.75
C TYR A 28 0.70 1.66 8.15
N ARG A 29 -0.27 2.13 8.92
CA ARG A 29 -0.54 1.62 10.26
C ARG A 29 -1.22 0.26 10.21
N ASP A 30 -2.09 0.02 9.25
CA ASP A 30 -2.80 -1.25 9.10
C ASP A 30 -2.86 -1.67 7.62
N LYS A 31 -1.80 -2.36 7.19
CA LYS A 31 -1.54 -2.62 5.76
C LYS A 31 -2.43 -3.68 5.12
N ASN A 32 -3.16 -4.44 5.92
CA ASN A 32 -3.83 -5.67 5.50
C ASN A 32 -5.31 -5.66 5.92
N GLN A 33 -6.19 -5.45 4.95
CA GLN A 33 -7.64 -5.41 5.21
C GLN A 33 -8.25 -6.75 5.68
N ARG A 34 -7.55 -7.89 5.49
CA ARG A 34 -8.07 -9.23 5.84
C ARG A 34 -7.70 -9.68 7.24
N ALA A 35 -6.64 -9.10 7.81
CA ALA A 35 -6.24 -9.31 9.19
C ALA A 35 -6.05 -7.93 9.80
N GLY A 36 -7.10 -7.37 10.41
CA GLY A 36 -6.96 -6.10 11.12
C GLY A 36 -6.05 -6.23 12.34
N GLY A 37 -5.48 -5.11 12.80
CA GLY A 37 -4.77 -5.09 14.09
C GLY A 37 -3.47 -4.28 14.09
N ALA A 38 -3.48 -3.07 13.53
CA ALA A 38 -2.31 -2.17 13.54
C ALA A 38 -1.03 -2.85 13.00
N GLN A 39 -1.17 -3.51 11.86
CA GLN A 39 -0.09 -4.20 11.18
C GLN A 39 0.72 -3.22 10.35
N ALA A 40 1.76 -2.66 10.99
CA ALA A 40 2.58 -1.64 10.36
C ALA A 40 3.25 -2.15 9.06
N LEU A 41 3.26 -1.29 8.04
CA LEU A 41 4.05 -1.45 6.83
C LEU A 41 5.54 -1.30 7.18
N ASN A 42 6.32 -2.31 6.82
CA ASN A 42 7.75 -2.34 7.09
C ASN A 42 8.52 -1.61 5.99
N ALA A 43 9.81 -1.42 6.24
CA ALA A 43 10.78 -0.98 5.25
C ALA A 43 10.72 -1.86 3.99
N ASN A 44 10.80 -1.24 2.81
CA ASN A 44 10.78 -1.91 1.50
C ASN A 44 9.49 -2.72 1.23
N GLU A 45 8.39 -2.43 1.89
CA GLU A 45 7.07 -2.99 1.56
C GLU A 45 6.21 -1.96 0.83
N ALA A 46 5.26 -2.46 0.05
CA ALA A 46 4.29 -1.68 -0.68
C ALA A 46 2.86 -1.95 -0.20
N VAL A 47 1.98 -0.96 -0.33
CA VAL A 47 0.58 -1.06 0.05
C VAL A 47 -0.32 -0.38 -0.97
N PHE A 48 -1.36 -1.09 -1.39
CA PHE A 48 -2.52 -0.50 -2.03
C PHE A 48 -3.52 0.01 -0.99
N PHE A 49 -4.15 1.14 -1.26
CA PHE A 49 -5.27 1.63 -0.46
C PHE A 49 -6.23 2.47 -1.29
N THR A 50 -7.48 2.54 -0.86
CA THR A 50 -8.52 3.36 -1.48
C THR A 50 -8.87 4.53 -0.57
N TRP A 51 -8.79 5.75 -1.09
CA TRP A 51 -9.18 6.98 -0.39
C TRP A 51 -9.96 7.88 -1.35
N GLN A 52 -11.12 8.40 -0.90
CA GLN A 52 -12.01 9.25 -1.73
C GLN A 52 -12.29 8.68 -3.14
N ASN A 53 -12.61 7.37 -3.21
CA ASN A 53 -12.89 6.64 -4.46
C ASN A 53 -11.71 6.54 -5.45
N LYS A 54 -10.50 6.88 -5.02
CA LYS A 54 -9.26 6.71 -5.78
C LYS A 54 -8.43 5.58 -5.20
N THR A 55 -7.72 4.86 -6.05
CA THR A 55 -6.79 3.80 -5.66
C THR A 55 -5.38 4.34 -5.70
N TYR A 56 -4.64 4.11 -4.62
CA TYR A 56 -3.26 4.54 -4.48
C TYR A 56 -2.37 3.34 -4.25
N LEU A 57 -1.16 3.40 -4.81
CA LEU A 57 -0.05 2.53 -4.46
C LEU A 57 0.99 3.37 -3.73
N SER A 58 1.48 2.88 -2.60
CA SER A 58 2.60 3.51 -1.90
C SER A 58 3.68 2.48 -1.57
N VAL A 59 4.94 2.93 -1.61
CA VAL A 59 6.13 2.10 -1.34
C VAL A 59 6.96 2.76 -0.26
N ASN A 60 7.27 2.02 0.80
CA ASN A 60 8.09 2.50 1.90
C ASN A 60 9.59 2.36 1.55
N ASN A 61 10.30 3.49 1.52
CA ASN A 61 11.70 3.56 1.09
C ASN A 61 12.71 3.06 2.15
N GLY A 62 12.28 2.76 3.38
CA GLY A 62 13.12 2.04 4.34
C GLY A 62 13.05 2.47 5.79
N THR A 63 12.18 3.44 6.15
CA THR A 63 11.97 3.85 7.54
C THR A 63 10.56 3.47 7.97
N LYS A 64 10.40 2.94 9.18
CA LYS A 64 9.07 2.58 9.71
C LYS A 64 8.16 3.82 9.76
N GLY A 65 6.94 3.70 9.24
CA GLY A 65 5.96 4.78 9.17
C GLY A 65 6.06 5.62 7.90
N PHE A 66 4.99 6.34 7.56
CA PHE A 66 4.90 7.12 6.32
C PHE A 66 5.67 8.45 6.40
N SER A 67 6.46 8.73 5.38
CA SER A 67 7.29 9.93 5.21
C SER A 67 6.97 10.61 3.88
N VAL A 68 6.44 11.84 3.92
CA VAL A 68 6.10 12.62 2.71
C VAL A 68 7.32 12.89 1.82
N ASP A 69 8.50 13.02 2.41
CA ASP A 69 9.73 13.38 1.68
C ASP A 69 10.47 12.17 1.09
N ARG A 70 10.06 10.94 1.44
CA ARG A 70 10.87 9.73 1.16
C ARG A 70 10.08 8.58 0.55
N ASP A 71 8.79 8.48 0.86
CA ASP A 71 7.96 7.38 0.38
C ASP A 71 7.22 7.77 -0.90
N LEU A 72 7.13 6.82 -1.83
CA LEU A 72 6.36 6.99 -3.05
C LEU A 72 4.87 6.90 -2.73
N VAL A 73 4.06 7.77 -3.33
CA VAL A 73 2.59 7.62 -3.42
C VAL A 73 2.17 7.93 -4.85
N ALA A 74 1.53 6.96 -5.50
CA ALA A 74 1.03 7.10 -6.87
C ALA A 74 -0.49 6.89 -6.89
N ASP A 75 -1.22 7.80 -7.55
CA ASP A 75 -2.61 7.56 -7.94
C ASP A 75 -2.60 6.57 -9.11
N VAL A 76 -3.17 5.40 -8.87
CA VAL A 76 -3.26 4.28 -9.82
C VAL A 76 -4.72 3.90 -10.05
N THR A 77 -5.62 4.88 -9.91
CA THR A 77 -7.04 4.69 -10.17
C THR A 77 -7.24 4.14 -11.59
N GLY A 78 -8.04 3.07 -11.71
CA GLY A 78 -8.24 2.36 -12.97
C GLY A 78 -7.25 1.23 -13.22
N ILE A 79 -6.28 0.98 -12.32
CA ILE A 79 -5.43 -0.21 -12.41
C ILE A 79 -6.29 -1.48 -12.39
N ARG A 80 -5.98 -2.41 -13.30
CA ARG A 80 -6.61 -3.72 -13.31
C ARG A 80 -5.90 -4.64 -12.32
N MET A 81 -6.49 -4.82 -11.16
CA MET A 81 -6.06 -5.83 -10.21
C MET A 81 -6.39 -7.25 -10.72
N ARG A 82 -5.61 -8.24 -10.27
CA ARG A 82 -5.97 -9.65 -10.50
C ARG A 82 -7.25 -10.00 -9.74
N ASN A 83 -7.95 -11.02 -10.21
CA ASN A 83 -9.20 -11.45 -9.59
C ASN A 83 -8.96 -11.81 -8.11
N GLY A 84 -9.75 -11.20 -7.21
CA GLY A 84 -9.66 -11.41 -5.77
C GLY A 84 -8.69 -10.47 -5.03
N ASP A 85 -7.74 -9.83 -5.71
CA ASP A 85 -6.71 -9.01 -5.05
C ASP A 85 -7.29 -7.74 -4.41
N ALA A 86 -8.37 -7.20 -4.98
CA ALA A 86 -9.06 -6.03 -4.44
C ALA A 86 -9.61 -6.26 -3.03
N SER A 87 -9.93 -7.51 -2.66
CA SER A 87 -10.40 -7.91 -1.32
C SER A 87 -9.37 -8.71 -0.53
N ALA A 88 -8.21 -9.03 -1.12
CA ALA A 88 -7.12 -9.71 -0.44
C ALA A 88 -6.35 -8.76 0.48
N GLY A 89 -5.56 -9.32 1.38
CA GLY A 89 -4.73 -8.56 2.34
C GLY A 89 -3.24 -8.57 2.00
N VAL A 90 -2.78 -9.69 1.45
CA VAL A 90 -1.41 -9.93 0.98
C VAL A 90 -1.51 -10.26 -0.50
N LEU A 91 -0.69 -9.60 -1.31
CA LEU A 91 -0.66 -9.76 -2.77
C LEU A 91 0.70 -10.29 -3.22
N ASN A 92 0.72 -10.89 -4.41
CA ASN A 92 1.97 -11.31 -5.03
C ASN A 92 2.63 -10.13 -5.75
N THR A 93 3.80 -9.70 -5.27
CA THR A 93 4.58 -8.56 -5.78
C THR A 93 4.88 -8.68 -7.28
N SER A 94 5.16 -9.88 -7.80
CA SER A 94 5.45 -10.09 -9.23
C SER A 94 4.25 -9.91 -10.14
N SER A 95 3.06 -9.71 -9.58
CA SER A 95 1.85 -9.38 -10.34
C SER A 95 1.76 -7.90 -10.72
N TYR A 96 2.54 -7.04 -10.02
CA TYR A 96 2.41 -5.58 -10.10
C TYR A 96 3.76 -4.87 -10.30
N PHE A 97 4.87 -5.54 -10.03
CA PHE A 97 6.24 -5.02 -10.20
C PHE A 97 7.02 -6.00 -11.08
N ALA A 98 7.80 -5.45 -12.04
CA ALA A 98 8.57 -6.19 -13.05
C ALA A 98 10.08 -6.09 -12.80
#